data_AF-A0A1L8TM40-F1
#
_entry.id   AF-A0A1L8TM40-F1
#
_cell.length_a   1.000
_cell.length_b   1.000
_cell.length_c   1.000
_cell.angle_alpha   90.00
_cell.angle_beta   90.00
_cell.angle_gamma   90.00
#
_symmetry.space_group_name_H-M   'P 1'
#
loop_
_entity.id
_entity.type
_entity.pdbx_description
1 polymer ?
#
loop_
_entity_poly.entity_id
_entity_poly.type
_entity_poly.pdbx_seq_one_letter_code
_entity_poly.pdbx_strand_id
1 'polypeptide(L)'
;MSDLNNFKLFSEGVHNAVISNVINKKAKSGKDMFEFSLEGANGETGSYWLTFGLEWSEANLNRVLASVEDNNQQIAPIDYGYNQGTLDFLKGKRVFIQAKDKTGTYIDRNGEEKQSVGTDIKNFLTKEEFFTRQKRSNQGTPTQTANNNTFQQSLPGTDPFAEAKSISNGGINISDDDLPF
;
A
#
# COMPACT_ATOMS: atom_id res chain seq x y z
N MET A 1 5.95 25.03 -31.23
CA MET A 1 5.74 25.21 -29.78
C MET A 1 4.46 24.49 -29.41
N SER A 2 4.59 23.22 -29.03
CA SER A 2 3.49 22.41 -28.52
C SER A 2 4.07 21.45 -27.50
N ASP A 3 4.59 21.99 -26.39
CA ASP A 3 4.82 21.18 -25.20
C ASP A 3 3.42 20.85 -24.66
N LEU A 4 2.78 19.84 -25.25
CA LEU A 4 1.71 19.11 -24.59
C LEU A 4 2.34 18.64 -23.29
N ASN A 5 2.00 19.32 -22.19
CA ASN A 5 2.36 18.91 -20.84
C ASN A 5 1.89 17.47 -20.65
N ASN A 6 2.77 16.53 -20.96
CA ASN A 6 2.53 15.10 -20.84
C ASN A 6 2.72 14.80 -19.35
N PHE A 7 1.70 15.14 -18.56
CA PHE A 7 1.70 14.90 -17.13
C PHE A 7 1.80 13.39 -16.92
N LYS A 8 2.97 12.93 -16.47
CA LYS A 8 3.16 11.54 -16.11
C LYS A 8 2.30 11.29 -14.87
N LEU A 9 1.43 10.29 -14.90
CA LEU A 9 0.68 9.87 -13.71
C LEU A 9 1.54 8.91 -12.88
N PHE A 10 1.28 8.83 -11.59
CA PHE A 10 1.85 7.76 -10.76
C PHE A 10 1.46 6.39 -11.32
N SER A 11 2.35 5.40 -11.27
CA SER A 11 1.95 4.01 -11.50
C SER A 11 1.20 3.47 -10.29
N GLU A 12 0.43 2.39 -10.43
CA GLU A 12 -0.07 1.67 -9.26
C GLU A 12 1.08 1.31 -8.30
N GLY A 13 0.85 1.49 -7.01
CA GLY A 13 1.80 1.12 -5.97
C GLY A 13 2.01 2.22 -4.93
N VAL A 14 3.17 2.16 -4.27
CA VAL A 14 3.56 3.14 -3.26
C VAL A 14 4.71 3.99 -3.75
N HIS A 15 4.62 5.30 -3.55
CA HIS A 15 5.56 6.27 -4.10
C HIS A 15 5.96 7.32 -3.07
N ASN A 16 7.17 7.85 -3.24
CA ASN A 16 7.59 9.07 -2.56
C ASN A 16 7.13 10.26 -3.38
N ALA A 17 6.40 11.18 -2.75
CA ALA A 17 5.91 12.39 -3.39
C ALA A 17 6.23 13.63 -2.56
N VAL A 18 6.24 14.78 -3.21
CA VAL A 18 6.32 16.10 -2.59
C VAL A 18 4.99 16.79 -2.83
N ILE A 19 4.44 17.40 -1.79
CA ILE A 19 3.28 18.27 -1.91
C ILE A 19 3.75 19.58 -2.56
N SER A 20 3.64 19.71 -3.87
CA SER A 20 4.09 20.91 -4.59
C SER A 20 3.21 22.11 -4.29
N ASN A 21 1.91 21.89 -4.10
CA ASN A 21 0.97 22.94 -3.75
C ASN A 21 -0.23 22.39 -2.96
N VAL A 22 -0.83 23.25 -2.14
CA VAL A 22 -2.09 22.96 -1.45
C VAL A 22 -2.98 24.19 -1.64
N ILE A 23 -4.23 23.98 -2.04
CA ILE A 23 -5.19 25.08 -2.21
C ILE A 23 -6.49 24.81 -1.47
N ASN A 24 -7.09 25.89 -0.99
CA ASN A 24 -8.41 25.88 -0.39
C ASN A 24 -9.47 25.78 -1.48
N LYS A 25 -10.41 24.85 -1.31
CA LYS A 25 -11.51 24.62 -2.24
C LYS A 25 -12.76 24.27 -1.45
N LYS A 26 -13.91 24.45 -2.08
CA LYS A 26 -15.18 23.94 -1.55
C LYS A 26 -15.61 22.71 -2.34
N ALA A 27 -16.00 21.67 -1.62
CA ALA A 27 -16.65 20.51 -2.20
C ALA A 27 -18.01 20.93 -2.80
N LYS A 28 -18.55 20.12 -3.72
CA LYS A 28 -19.90 20.34 -4.29
C LYS A 28 -21.00 20.37 -3.22
N SER A 29 -20.76 19.73 -2.09
CA SER A 29 -21.63 19.71 -0.91
C SER A 29 -21.51 20.96 -0.02
N GLY A 30 -20.65 21.93 -0.36
CA GLY A 30 -20.41 23.14 0.43
C GLY A 30 -19.41 22.98 1.58
N LYS A 31 -18.92 21.77 1.84
CA LYS A 31 -17.88 21.49 2.84
C LYS A 31 -16.53 22.05 2.41
N ASP A 32 -15.77 22.54 3.38
CA ASP A 32 -14.41 23.03 3.17
C ASP A 32 -13.46 21.86 2.83
N MET A 33 -12.52 22.09 1.93
CA MET A 33 -11.66 21.05 1.37
C MET A 33 -10.28 21.60 1.01
N PHE A 34 -9.25 20.78 1.20
CA PHE A 34 -7.93 21.02 0.63
C PHE A 34 -7.73 20.16 -0.62
N GLU A 35 -7.21 20.77 -1.66
CA GLU A 35 -6.72 20.11 -2.85
C GLU A 35 -5.19 20.13 -2.84
N PHE A 36 -4.61 18.95 -2.75
CA PHE A 36 -3.18 18.72 -2.74
C PHE A 36 -2.73 18.42 -4.16
N SER A 37 -1.70 19.13 -4.60
CA SER A 37 -0.92 18.79 -5.80
C SER A 37 0.33 18.05 -5.34
N LEU A 38 0.51 16.83 -5.84
CA LEU A 38 1.59 15.92 -5.50
C LEU A 38 2.50 15.73 -6.71
N GLU A 39 3.81 15.76 -6.49
CA GLU A 39 4.83 15.56 -7.50
C GLU A 39 5.78 14.43 -7.08
N GLY A 40 5.98 13.45 -7.95
CA GLY A 40 6.88 12.32 -7.77
C GLY A 40 8.28 12.62 -8.26
N ALA A 41 9.25 11.80 -7.83
CA ALA A 41 10.66 12.00 -8.15
C ALA A 41 10.99 11.90 -9.65
N ASN A 42 10.16 11.22 -10.46
CA ASN A 42 10.38 11.09 -11.91
C ASN A 42 9.41 11.98 -12.71
N GLY A 43 8.92 13.08 -12.12
CA GLY A 43 7.97 13.99 -12.75
C GLY A 43 6.53 13.46 -12.78
N GLU A 44 6.20 12.43 -11.99
CA GLU A 44 4.82 12.02 -11.80
C GLU A 44 4.01 13.11 -11.12
N THR A 45 2.74 13.25 -11.46
CA THR A 45 1.83 14.21 -10.83
C THR A 45 0.56 13.51 -10.38
N GLY A 46 -0.01 14.00 -9.29
CA GLY A 46 -1.22 13.44 -8.70
C GLY A 46 -1.97 14.50 -7.89
N SER A 47 -3.26 14.30 -7.73
CA SER A 47 -4.10 15.17 -6.91
C SER A 47 -4.78 14.35 -5.82
N TYR A 48 -4.86 14.94 -4.62
CA TYR A 48 -5.59 14.37 -3.50
C TYR A 48 -6.52 15.42 -2.90
N TRP A 49 -7.72 15.02 -2.50
CA TRP A 49 -8.70 15.92 -1.91
C TRP A 49 -9.01 15.50 -0.47
N LEU A 50 -8.75 16.40 0.47
CA LEU A 50 -9.09 16.24 1.88
C LEU A 50 -10.27 17.15 2.21
N THR A 51 -11.47 16.58 2.30
CA THR A 51 -12.66 17.33 2.74
C THR A 51 -12.64 17.42 4.26
N PHE A 52 -12.94 18.57 4.86
CA PHE A 52 -13.05 18.77 6.30
C PHE A 52 -14.48 18.57 6.81
N GLY A 53 -14.61 18.30 8.12
CA GLY A 53 -15.90 18.08 8.77
C GLY A 53 -16.52 16.71 8.45
N LEU A 54 -15.68 15.68 8.26
CA LEU A 54 -16.05 14.27 8.24
C LEU A 54 -15.19 13.54 9.29
N GLU A 55 -15.72 12.49 9.91
CA GLU A 55 -15.02 11.76 10.99
C GLU A 55 -13.67 11.18 10.53
N TRP A 56 -13.54 10.84 9.25
CA TRP A 56 -12.32 10.29 8.67
C TRP A 56 -11.32 11.36 8.20
N SER A 57 -11.72 12.64 8.15
CA SER A 57 -10.85 13.73 7.68
C SER A 57 -9.67 13.97 8.61
N GLU A 58 -9.91 13.95 9.92
CA GLU A 58 -8.87 14.10 10.94
C GLU A 58 -7.88 12.93 10.87
N ALA A 59 -8.38 11.70 10.70
CA ALA A 59 -7.53 10.53 10.52
C ALA A 59 -6.63 10.66 9.27
N ASN A 60 -7.17 11.20 8.17
CA ASN A 60 -6.39 11.42 6.95
C ASN A 60 -5.36 12.55 7.11
N LEU A 61 -5.70 13.65 7.79
CA LEU A 61 -4.73 14.71 8.11
C LEU A 61 -3.61 14.18 9.00
N ASN A 62 -3.93 13.43 10.05
CA ASN A 62 -2.95 12.81 10.93
C ASN A 62 -2.03 11.85 10.16
N ARG A 63 -2.56 11.10 9.17
CA ARG A 63 -1.74 10.27 8.28
C ARG A 63 -0.77 11.09 7.44
N VAL A 64 -1.20 12.25 6.91
CA VAL A 64 -0.30 13.15 6.19
C VAL A 64 0.81 13.62 7.12
N LEU A 65 0.48 14.08 8.33
CA LEU A 65 1.47 14.56 9.31
C LEU A 65 2.45 13.46 9.71
N ALA A 66 1.97 12.26 10.01
CA ALA A 66 2.82 11.10 10.31
C ALA A 66 3.78 10.80 9.14
N SER A 67 3.28 10.89 7.90
CA SER A 67 4.11 10.71 6.70
C SER A 67 5.22 11.77 6.57
N VAL A 68 4.93 13.01 6.94
CA VAL A 68 5.90 14.12 6.94
C VAL A 68 6.95 13.92 8.04
N GLU A 69 6.53 13.54 9.24
CA GLU A 69 7.42 13.24 10.38
C GLU A 69 8.35 12.06 10.04
N ASP A 70 7.79 11.00 9.46
CA ASP A 70 8.52 9.82 8.99
C ASP A 70 9.55 10.11 7.88
N ASN A 71 9.37 11.21 7.15
CA ASN A 71 10.35 11.76 6.21
C ASN A 71 11.45 12.60 6.90
N ASN A 72 11.54 12.54 8.23
CA ASN A 72 12.44 13.32 9.10
C ASN A 72 12.24 14.83 8.95
N GLN A 73 11.01 15.26 8.66
CA GLN A 73 10.68 16.69 8.56
C GLN A 73 10.01 17.15 9.85
N GLN A 74 10.44 18.31 10.34
CA GLN A 74 9.88 18.88 11.56
C GLN A 74 8.40 19.25 11.35
N ILE A 75 7.57 18.76 12.28
CA ILE A 75 6.17 19.15 12.44
C ILE A 75 6.12 20.47 13.20
N ALA A 76 5.39 21.44 12.67
CA ALA A 76 5.23 22.72 13.33
C ALA A 76 4.20 22.58 14.46
N PRO A 77 4.41 23.18 15.65
CA PRO A 77 3.44 23.16 16.73
C PRO A 77 2.32 24.18 16.46
N ILE A 78 1.57 23.96 15.39
CA ILE A 78 0.44 24.79 14.96
C ILE A 78 -0.86 24.03 15.18
N ASP A 79 -1.97 24.77 15.18
CA ASP A 79 -3.30 24.16 15.16
C ASP A 79 -3.58 23.59 13.75
N TYR A 80 -3.67 22.27 13.66
CA TYR A 80 -3.87 21.56 12.41
C TYR A 80 -5.37 21.43 12.09
N GLY A 81 -5.80 22.11 11.03
CA GLY A 81 -7.21 22.15 10.62
C GLY A 81 -7.42 22.83 9.28
N TYR A 82 -8.65 23.26 9.00
CA TYR A 82 -8.96 24.06 7.81
C TYR A 82 -8.53 25.52 8.02
N ASN A 83 -7.23 25.78 7.92
CA ASN A 83 -6.64 27.09 8.08
C ASN A 83 -5.43 27.29 7.14
N GLN A 84 -5.05 28.55 6.95
CA GLN A 84 -3.95 28.93 6.08
C GLN A 84 -2.59 28.40 6.60
N GLY A 85 -2.40 28.36 7.93
CA GLY A 85 -1.16 27.84 8.53
C GLY A 85 -0.88 26.37 8.21
N THR A 86 -1.93 25.55 8.18
CA THR A 86 -1.85 24.14 7.79
C THR A 86 -1.52 24.00 6.32
N LEU A 87 -2.14 24.80 5.45
CA LEU A 87 -1.86 24.83 4.01
C LEU A 87 -0.39 25.17 3.73
N ASP A 88 0.11 26.26 4.31
CA ASP A 88 1.49 26.71 4.13
C ASP A 88 2.49 25.72 4.73
N PHE A 89 2.16 25.09 5.85
CA PHE A 89 3.00 24.04 6.44
C PHE A 89 3.11 22.82 5.52
N LEU A 90 2.01 22.36 4.92
CA LEU A 90 1.98 21.15 4.10
C LEU A 90 2.67 21.35 2.74
N LYS A 91 2.71 22.60 2.25
CA LYS A 91 3.38 22.93 0.99
C LYS A 91 4.89 22.66 1.08
N GLY A 92 5.42 21.95 0.09
CA GLY A 92 6.82 21.55 -0.01
C GLY A 92 7.22 20.36 0.88
N LYS A 93 6.27 19.72 1.57
CA LYS A 93 6.57 18.54 2.41
C LYS A 93 6.62 17.25 1.60
N ARG A 94 7.50 16.34 2.01
CA ARG A 94 7.66 15.01 1.46
C ARG A 94 6.74 14.04 2.20
N VAL A 95 6.11 13.18 1.43
CA VAL A 95 5.09 12.25 1.90
C VAL A 95 5.16 10.94 1.13
N PHE A 96 4.74 9.87 1.79
CA PHE A 96 4.52 8.57 1.20
C PHE A 96 3.06 8.45 0.77
N ILE A 97 2.82 8.10 -0.48
CA ILE A 97 1.48 7.97 -1.04
C ILE A 97 1.24 6.56 -1.58
N GLN A 98 -0.02 6.13 -1.53
CA GLN A 98 -0.49 4.95 -2.23
C GLN A 98 -1.32 5.37 -3.43
N ALA A 99 -0.80 5.08 -4.61
CA ALA A 99 -1.48 5.27 -5.88
C ALA A 99 -2.17 3.96 -6.29
N LYS A 100 -3.39 4.06 -6.81
CA LYS A 100 -4.10 2.92 -7.43
C LYS A 100 -4.56 3.28 -8.82
N ASP A 101 -4.52 2.29 -9.70
CA ASP A 101 -5.07 2.42 -11.03
C ASP A 101 -6.57 2.66 -10.96
N LYS A 102 -7.01 3.60 -11.78
CA LYS A 102 -8.40 3.96 -11.99
C LYS A 102 -8.67 3.83 -13.47
N THR A 103 -9.26 2.70 -13.83
CA THR A 103 -9.82 2.49 -15.16
C THR A 103 -11.26 2.98 -15.17
N GLY A 104 -11.57 3.89 -16.07
CA GLY A 104 -12.94 4.30 -16.38
C GLY A 104 -13.19 4.25 -17.87
N THR A 105 -14.42 4.46 -18.27
CA THR A 105 -14.80 4.67 -19.67
C THR A 105 -15.48 6.03 -19.80
N TYR A 106 -15.15 6.76 -20.86
CA TYR A 106 -15.80 8.01 -21.21
C TYR A 106 -16.21 7.98 -22.67
N ILE A 107 -17.36 8.58 -22.97
CA ILE A 107 -17.78 8.82 -24.34
C ILE A 107 -17.03 10.06 -24.83
N ASP A 108 -16.24 9.92 -25.88
CA ASP A 108 -15.57 11.06 -26.49
C ASP A 108 -16.55 11.93 -27.30
N ARG A 109 -16.07 13.05 -27.83
CA ARG A 109 -16.92 13.97 -28.62
C ARG A 109 -17.49 13.35 -29.90
N ASN A 110 -16.95 12.21 -30.33
CA ASN A 110 -17.38 11.48 -31.51
C ASN A 110 -18.37 10.37 -31.16
N GLY A 111 -18.73 10.22 -29.88
CA GLY A 111 -19.64 9.17 -29.42
C GLY A 111 -18.96 7.83 -29.18
N GLU A 112 -17.63 7.74 -29.27
CA GLU A 112 -16.90 6.51 -29.06
C GLU A 112 -16.55 6.31 -27.58
N GLU A 113 -16.81 5.12 -27.05
CA GLU A 113 -16.40 4.76 -25.70
C GLU A 113 -14.89 4.54 -25.66
N LYS A 114 -14.18 5.43 -24.97
CA LYS A 114 -12.74 5.34 -24.75
C LYS A 114 -12.44 4.98 -23.32
N GLN A 115 -11.46 4.10 -23.15
CA GLN A 115 -10.94 3.76 -21.84
C GLN A 115 -10.09 4.93 -21.33
N SER A 116 -10.46 5.48 -20.18
CA SER A 116 -9.61 6.36 -19.41
C SER A 116 -8.79 5.50 -18.47
N VAL A 117 -7.49 5.39 -18.73
CA VAL A 117 -6.52 4.85 -17.78
C VAL A 117 -5.92 6.03 -17.04
N GLY A 118 -6.15 6.08 -15.73
CA GLY A 118 -5.54 7.08 -14.87
C GLY A 118 -5.17 6.48 -13.52
N THR A 119 -4.63 7.32 -12.64
CA THR A 119 -4.19 6.89 -11.31
C THR A 119 -4.70 7.85 -10.27
N ASP A 120 -5.20 7.29 -9.18
CA ASP A 120 -5.85 8.03 -8.10
C ASP A 120 -5.06 7.80 -6.82
N ILE A 121 -4.78 8.88 -6.08
CA ILE A 121 -4.08 8.80 -4.80
C ILE A 121 -5.09 8.35 -3.74
N LYS A 122 -4.95 7.12 -3.25
CA LYS A 122 -5.89 6.55 -2.30
C LYS A 122 -5.68 7.04 -0.90
N ASN A 123 -4.44 7.01 -0.41
CA ASN A 123 -4.11 7.35 0.96
C ASN A 123 -2.65 7.76 1.10
N PHE A 124 -2.38 8.48 2.19
CA PHE A 124 -1.03 8.72 2.71
C PHE A 124 -0.63 7.61 3.65
N LEU A 125 0.66 7.28 3.63
CA LEU A 125 1.24 6.16 4.34
C LEU A 125 2.27 6.62 5.36
N THR A 126 2.42 5.86 6.44
CA THR A 126 3.62 5.92 7.28
C THR A 126 4.79 5.22 6.60
N LYS A 127 6.00 5.44 7.10
CA LYS A 127 7.23 4.78 6.64
C LYS A 127 7.11 3.26 6.70
N GLU A 128 6.60 2.72 7.80
CA GLU A 128 6.41 1.28 7.97
C GLU A 128 5.43 0.71 6.93
N GLU A 129 4.29 1.40 6.71
CA GLU A 129 3.31 1.03 5.71
C GLU A 129 3.88 1.09 4.28
N PHE A 130 4.67 2.12 4.00
CA PHE A 130 5.34 2.28 2.71
C PHE A 130 6.28 1.11 2.44
N PHE A 131 7.19 0.77 3.36
CA PHE A 131 8.11 -0.35 3.18
C PHE A 131 7.39 -1.70 3.13
N THR A 132 6.37 -1.89 3.96
CA THR A 132 5.59 -3.14 3.98
C THR A 132 4.87 -3.35 2.65
N ARG A 133 4.24 -2.31 2.10
CA ARG A 133 3.56 -2.39 0.80
C ARG A 133 4.55 -2.51 -0.34
N GLN A 134 5.66 -1.78 -0.32
CA GLN A 134 6.72 -1.88 -1.34
C GLN A 134 7.31 -3.31 -1.42
N LYS A 135 7.54 -3.95 -0.27
CA LYS A 135 7.98 -5.35 -0.20
C LYS A 135 6.95 -6.31 -0.79
N ARG A 136 5.66 -6.10 -0.53
CA ARG A 136 4.57 -6.90 -1.13
C ARG A 136 4.43 -6.67 -2.63
N SER A 137 4.69 -5.46 -3.13
CA SER A 137 4.70 -5.17 -4.57
C SER A 137 5.83 -5.91 -5.30
N ASN A 138 6.99 -6.03 -4.65
CA ASN A 138 8.16 -6.70 -5.22
C ASN A 138 8.17 -8.23 -4.98
N GLN A 139 7.32 -8.73 -4.08
CA GLN A 139 7.07 -10.15 -3.89
C GLN A 139 5.74 -10.49 -4.56
N GLY A 140 5.79 -10.89 -5.84
CA GLY A 140 4.64 -11.49 -6.49
C GLY A 140 4.06 -12.59 -5.59
N THR A 141 2.78 -12.44 -5.21
CA THR A 141 1.95 -13.40 -4.46
C THR A 141 2.69 -14.22 -3.37
N PRO A 142 2.56 -13.87 -2.09
CA PRO A 142 2.53 -14.91 -1.08
C PRO A 142 1.18 -15.63 -1.25
N THR A 143 1.20 -16.79 -1.91
CA THR A 143 0.21 -17.83 -1.65
C THR A 143 -0.01 -17.92 -0.15
N GLN A 144 -1.26 -17.81 0.28
CA GLN A 144 -1.67 -18.06 1.65
C GLN A 144 -1.05 -19.39 2.09
N THR A 145 -0.02 -19.31 2.91
CA THR A 145 0.45 -20.45 3.68
C THR A 145 0.13 -20.09 5.11
N ALA A 146 -1.00 -20.63 5.57
CA ALA A 146 -1.33 -20.68 6.99
C ALA A 146 -0.24 -21.51 7.68
N ASN A 147 0.81 -20.85 8.15
CA ASN A 147 1.81 -21.47 9.01
C ASN A 147 1.34 -21.36 10.46
N ASN A 148 0.53 -22.34 10.88
CA ASN A 148 0.64 -22.83 12.24
C ASN A 148 1.79 -23.84 12.24
N ASN A 149 2.95 -23.42 12.73
CA ASN A 149 3.96 -24.36 13.22
C ASN A 149 3.27 -25.21 14.31
N THR A 150 3.47 -26.52 14.44
CA THR A 150 4.78 -27.15 14.60
C THR A 150 4.63 -28.69 14.61
N PHE A 151 5.66 -29.37 14.08
CA PHE A 151 6.13 -30.75 14.33
C PHE A 151 5.80 -31.88 13.33
N GLN A 152 6.90 -32.27 12.67
CA GLN A 152 7.38 -33.60 12.26
C GLN A 152 6.72 -34.39 11.12
N GLN A 153 7.57 -34.66 10.12
CA GLN A 153 7.41 -35.62 9.04
C GLN A 153 7.21 -37.06 9.57
N SER A 154 6.31 -37.82 8.93
CA SER A 154 6.55 -39.15 8.32
C SER A 154 5.26 -39.76 7.75
N LEU A 155 5.16 -39.83 6.41
CA LEU A 155 4.61 -40.88 5.50
C LEU A 155 3.27 -41.65 5.79
N PRO A 156 2.67 -42.30 4.76
CA PRO A 156 1.25 -42.63 4.69
C PRO A 156 0.88 -43.96 5.36
N GLY A 157 -0.28 -44.00 6.01
CA GLY A 157 -0.94 -45.22 6.47
C GLY A 157 -1.73 -45.06 7.77
N THR A 158 -2.97 -45.52 7.71
CA THR A 158 -4.05 -45.61 8.71
C THR A 158 -3.67 -45.96 10.17
N ASP A 159 -4.36 -45.25 11.07
CA ASP A 159 -4.73 -45.52 12.47
C ASP A 159 -4.66 -47.00 12.95
N PRO A 160 -4.00 -47.33 14.09
CA PRO A 160 -4.05 -48.65 14.73
C PRO A 160 -4.80 -48.69 16.09
N PHE A 161 -5.44 -47.59 16.53
CA PHE A 161 -6.52 -47.65 17.53
C PHE A 161 -7.91 -47.50 16.89
N ALA A 162 -7.95 -47.45 15.56
CA ALA A 162 -8.74 -48.41 14.79
C ALA A 162 -7.89 -49.67 14.52
N GLU A 163 -8.27 -50.85 15.00
CA GLU A 163 -7.85 -52.14 14.41
C GLU A 163 -6.34 -52.32 14.06
N ALA A 164 -5.48 -52.40 15.07
CA ALA A 164 -4.08 -52.85 14.95
C ALA A 164 -3.95 -54.33 14.50
N LYS A 165 -3.65 -54.53 13.22
CA LYS A 165 -2.87 -55.68 12.72
C LYS A 165 -1.64 -55.16 11.97
N SER A 166 -0.49 -55.80 12.23
CA SER A 166 0.79 -55.69 11.49
C SER A 166 1.70 -54.52 11.91
N ILE A 167 2.60 -54.64 12.91
CA ILE A 167 4.01 -55.13 12.85
C ILE A 167 4.77 -54.50 11.64
N SER A 168 5.93 -53.82 11.68
CA SER A 168 7.20 -53.92 12.45
C SER A 168 7.99 -52.64 12.13
N ASN A 169 8.48 -51.84 13.08
CA ASN A 169 9.80 -51.89 13.71
C ASN A 169 11.04 -52.05 12.79
N GLY A 170 11.90 -51.03 12.80
CA GLY A 170 13.37 -51.14 12.83
C GLY A 170 14.11 -51.62 11.59
N GLY A 171 14.89 -50.72 10.97
CA GLY A 171 15.83 -51.05 9.90
C GLY A 171 17.17 -50.34 10.06
N ILE A 172 17.85 -50.56 11.19
CA ILE A 172 19.30 -50.38 11.26
C ILE A 172 19.89 -51.51 10.41
N ASN A 173 20.68 -51.15 9.39
CA ASN A 173 21.51 -52.09 8.65
C ASN A 173 22.55 -52.67 9.62
N ILE A 174 22.34 -53.91 10.06
CA ILE A 174 23.38 -54.75 10.65
C ILE A 174 23.70 -55.80 9.59
N SER A 175 24.93 -55.79 9.09
CA SER A 175 25.40 -56.72 8.07
C SER A 175 25.44 -58.16 8.58
N ASP A 176 25.30 -59.09 7.63
CA ASP A 176 25.11 -60.55 7.74
C ASP A 176 26.32 -61.35 8.30
N ASP A 177 27.16 -60.77 9.17
CA ASP A 177 28.46 -61.37 9.57
C ASP A 177 28.68 -61.46 11.10
N ASP A 178 27.74 -61.00 11.94
CA ASP A 178 28.03 -60.81 13.38
C ASP A 178 27.05 -61.53 14.33
N LEU A 179 26.90 -62.84 14.16
CA LEU A 179 26.24 -63.71 15.15
C LEU A 179 27.16 -64.87 15.58
N PRO A 180 27.91 -64.73 16.69
CA PRO A 180 28.51 -65.88 17.37
C PRO A 180 27.49 -66.61 18.26
N PHE A 181 27.25 -67.88 17.90
CA PHE A 181 26.74 -69.07 18.62
C PHE A 181 25.86 -68.91 19.87
#